data_AF-A0A2M7FJJ0-F1
#
_entry.id   AF-A0A2M7FJJ0-F1
#
_cell.length_a   1.000
_cell.length_b   1.000
_cell.length_c   1.000
_cell.angle_alpha   90.00
_cell.angle_beta   90.00
_cell.angle_gamma   90.00
#
_symmetry.space_group_name_H-M   'P 1'
#
loop_
_entity.id
_entity.type
_entity.pdbx_description
1 polymer ?
#
loop_
_entity_poly.entity_id
_entity_poly.type
_entity_poly.pdbx_seq_one_letter_code
_entity_poly.pdbx_strand_id
1 'polypeptide(L)'
;FRPGKIPTKILDQYFGAQARQEALSEILQRSFVELVQARALKVAGNPEFELKTNDLDADTIEYSATFEVYPEVVLGDVAAATVERLTYALSQADVDNTVATLRRQRATYAAVTRAAQNEDKVMIDFVGKLEGVVFQGGEAR
;
A
#
# COMPACT_ATOMS: atom_id res chain seq x y z
N PHE A 1 41.87 21.68 -30.45
CA PHE A 1 40.58 22.07 -29.85
C PHE A 1 40.85 22.94 -28.64
N ARG A 2 40.27 24.16 -28.58
CA ARG A 2 40.28 24.93 -27.31
C ARG A 2 39.16 24.37 -26.43
N PRO A 3 39.44 23.88 -25.21
CA PRO A 3 38.38 23.49 -24.29
C PRO A 3 37.41 24.68 -24.13
N GLY A 4 36.12 24.45 -24.40
CA GLY A 4 35.06 25.45 -24.23
C GLY A 4 34.43 26.08 -25.48
N LYS A 5 34.89 25.80 -26.71
CA LYS A 5 34.23 26.32 -27.94
C LYS A 5 33.96 25.23 -28.96
N ILE A 6 32.90 24.46 -28.72
CA ILE A 6 32.37 23.48 -29.67
C ILE A 6 31.45 24.22 -30.66
N PRO A 7 31.59 24.01 -31.98
CA PRO A 7 30.66 24.56 -32.96
C PRO A 7 29.23 24.05 -32.71
N THR A 8 28.25 24.96 -32.75
CA THR A 8 26.82 24.66 -32.51
C THR A 8 26.30 23.51 -33.39
N LYS A 9 26.73 23.45 -34.66
CA LYS A 9 26.37 22.36 -35.58
C LYS A 9 26.77 20.95 -35.08
N ILE A 10 27.93 20.84 -34.41
CA ILE A 10 28.39 19.57 -33.85
C ILE A 10 27.59 19.24 -32.59
N LEU A 11 27.32 20.24 -31.75
CA LEU A 11 26.48 20.07 -30.56
C LEU A 11 25.07 19.61 -30.93
N ASP A 12 24.44 20.25 -31.92
CA ASP A 12 23.10 19.90 -32.41
C ASP A 12 23.06 18.51 -33.03
N GLN A 13 24.12 18.11 -33.75
CA GLN A 13 24.21 16.79 -34.35
C GLN A 13 24.29 15.65 -33.32
N TYR A 14 25.00 15.87 -32.21
CA TYR A 14 25.18 14.85 -31.17
C TYR A 14 24.09 14.89 -30.09
N PHE A 15 23.57 16.06 -29.74
CA PHE A 15 22.66 16.25 -28.60
C PHE A 15 21.34 16.94 -28.96
N GLY A 16 21.19 17.51 -30.16
CA GLY A 16 20.02 18.30 -30.53
C GLY A 16 18.72 17.49 -30.57
N ALA A 17 18.77 16.26 -31.09
CA ALA A 17 17.59 15.39 -31.12
C ALA A 17 17.10 15.01 -29.70
N GLN A 18 18.04 14.64 -28.82
CA GLN A 18 17.72 14.29 -27.43
C GLN A 18 17.21 15.52 -26.65
N ALA A 19 17.89 16.65 -26.76
CA ALA A 19 17.49 17.89 -26.09
C ALA A 19 16.12 18.39 -26.55
N ARG A 20 15.79 18.23 -27.84
CA ARG A 20 14.45 18.53 -28.37
C ARG A 20 13.39 17.61 -27.79
N GLN A 21 13.64 16.30 -27.76
CA GLN A 21 12.68 15.36 -27.19
C GLN A 21 12.40 15.67 -25.71
N GLU A 22 13.44 15.95 -24.93
CA GLU A 22 13.31 16.36 -23.52
C GLU A 22 12.51 17.67 -23.37
N ALA A 23 12.86 18.69 -24.16
CA ALA A 23 12.15 19.98 -24.15
C ALA A 23 10.68 19.84 -24.57
N LEU A 24 10.39 18.99 -25.57
CA LEU A 24 9.03 18.72 -26.02
C LEU A 24 8.21 18.02 -24.94
N SER A 25 8.75 16.96 -24.32
CA SER A 25 8.07 16.29 -23.20
C SER A 25 7.77 17.25 -22.05
N GLU A 26 8.71 18.13 -21.71
CA GLU A 26 8.51 19.14 -20.66
C GLU A 26 7.42 20.15 -21.02
N ILE A 27 7.43 20.68 -22.25
CA ILE A 27 6.43 21.64 -22.74
C ILE A 27 5.03 21.01 -22.76
N LEU A 28 4.91 19.77 -23.24
CA LEU A 28 3.63 19.05 -23.28
C LEU A 28 3.05 18.86 -21.88
N GLN A 29 3.87 18.43 -20.93
CA GLN A 29 3.45 18.23 -19.55
C GLN A 29 3.03 19.56 -18.90
N ARG A 30 3.81 20.62 -19.09
CA ARG A 30 3.49 21.95 -18.56
C ARG A 30 2.19 22.52 -19.14
N SER A 31 2.05 22.48 -20.47
CA SER A 31 0.84 22.92 -21.18
C SER A 31 -0.40 22.15 -20.71
N PHE A 32 -0.28 20.84 -20.52
CA PHE A 32 -1.36 20.02 -19.99
C PHE A 32 -1.78 20.44 -18.57
N VAL A 33 -0.81 20.63 -17.67
CA VAL A 33 -1.08 21.04 -16.28
C VAL A 33 -1.75 22.42 -16.24
N GLU A 34 -1.30 23.38 -17.04
CA GLU A 34 -1.91 24.70 -17.16
C GLU A 34 -3.37 24.62 -17.63
N LEU A 35 -3.65 23.80 -18.65
CA LEU A 35 -5.02 23.60 -19.16
C LEU A 35 -5.95 22.93 -18.15
N VAL A 36 -5.44 21.92 -17.42
CA VAL A 36 -6.19 21.22 -16.36
C VAL A 36 -6.53 22.18 -15.23
N GLN A 37 -5.59 23.03 -14.81
CA GLN A 37 -5.82 24.04 -13.79
C GLN A 37 -6.81 25.12 -14.25
N ALA A 38 -6.64 25.65 -15.47
CA ALA A 38 -7.53 26.66 -16.03
C ALA A 38 -8.98 26.18 -16.17
N ARG A 39 -9.18 24.88 -16.41
CA ARG A 39 -10.50 24.25 -16.52
C ARG A 39 -11.00 23.60 -15.22
N ALA A 40 -10.25 23.73 -14.12
CA ALA A 40 -10.54 23.14 -12.82
C ALA A 40 -10.87 21.63 -12.88
N LEU A 41 -10.20 20.90 -13.78
CA LEU A 41 -10.41 19.46 -13.94
C LEU A 41 -9.64 18.69 -12.87
N LYS A 42 -10.32 17.78 -12.17
CA LYS A 42 -9.68 16.87 -11.22
C LYS A 42 -9.27 15.60 -11.95
N VAL A 43 -8.09 15.61 -12.57
CA VAL A 43 -7.57 14.45 -13.30
C VAL A 43 -7.25 13.31 -12.33
N ALA A 44 -7.71 12.10 -12.68
CA ALA A 44 -7.41 10.87 -11.97
C ALA A 44 -6.31 10.11 -12.73
N GLY A 45 -5.12 10.00 -12.11
CA GLY A 45 -3.97 9.31 -12.69
C GLY A 45 -3.12 10.18 -13.62
N ASN A 46 -2.26 9.50 -14.39
CA ASN A 46 -1.38 10.16 -15.36
C ASN A 46 -2.05 10.20 -16.74
N PRO A 47 -2.02 11.33 -17.45
CA PRO A 47 -2.50 11.42 -18.81
C PRO A 47 -1.62 10.61 -19.78
N GLU A 48 -2.24 10.04 -20.81
CA GLU A 48 -1.56 9.47 -21.96
C GLU A 48 -1.45 10.52 -23.08
N PHE A 49 -0.24 10.77 -23.56
CA PHE A 49 0.03 11.78 -24.58
C PHE A 49 0.33 11.11 -25.92
N GLU A 50 -0.36 11.53 -26.97
CA GLU A 50 -0.11 11.12 -28.35
C GLU A 50 0.22 12.33 -29.21
N LEU A 51 1.37 12.32 -29.87
CA LEU A 51 1.73 13.34 -30.85
C LEU A 51 1.01 13.06 -32.17
N LYS A 52 0.32 14.06 -32.71
CA LYS A 52 -0.31 13.99 -34.04
C LYS A 52 0.64 14.46 -35.15
N THR A 53 1.60 15.31 -34.82
CA THR A 53 2.63 15.77 -35.76
C THR A 53 3.74 14.72 -35.88
N ASN A 54 3.95 14.19 -37.09
CA ASN A 54 5.02 13.24 -37.39
C ASN A 54 6.40 13.91 -37.52
N ASP A 55 6.41 15.20 -37.84
CA ASP A 55 7.63 16.00 -37.98
C ASP A 55 7.86 16.82 -36.70
N LEU A 56 8.87 16.43 -35.92
CA LEU A 56 9.25 17.13 -34.69
C LEU A 56 10.02 18.43 -34.96
N ASP A 57 10.39 18.69 -36.22
CA ASP A 57 11.02 19.95 -36.68
C ASP A 57 9.97 20.95 -37.21
N ALA A 58 8.68 20.61 -37.19
CA ALA A 58 7.62 21.50 -37.63
C ALA A 58 7.46 22.71 -36.67
N ASP A 59 7.11 23.87 -37.24
CA ASP A 59 6.86 25.10 -36.48
C ASP A 59 5.67 24.99 -35.50
N THR A 60 4.82 23.97 -35.67
CA THR A 60 3.65 23.75 -34.80
C THR A 60 3.49 22.26 -34.52
N ILE A 61 3.27 21.94 -33.24
CA ILE A 61 3.15 20.57 -32.74
C ILE A 61 1.75 20.39 -32.17
N GLU A 62 1.01 19.44 -32.73
CA GLU A 62 -0.31 19.04 -32.26
C GLU A 62 -0.20 17.75 -31.45
N TYR A 63 -0.90 17.70 -30.33
CA TYR A 63 -0.95 16.52 -29.45
C TYR A 63 -2.36 16.27 -28.92
N SER A 64 -2.64 15.01 -28.60
CA SER A 64 -3.81 14.57 -27.86
C SER A 64 -3.38 14.17 -26.45
N ALA A 65 -4.20 14.48 -25.45
CA ALA A 65 -4.02 14.02 -24.09
C ALA A 65 -5.29 13.28 -23.63
N THR A 66 -5.18 11.98 -23.37
CA THR A 66 -6.27 11.14 -22.88
C THR A 66 -6.11 10.94 -21.39
N PHE A 67 -7.15 11.24 -20.61
CA PHE A 67 -7.12 11.13 -19.16
C PHE A 67 -8.52 10.93 -18.58
N GLU A 68 -8.57 10.38 -17.38
CA GLU A 68 -9.80 10.24 -16.61
C GLU A 68 -9.97 11.42 -15.66
N VAL A 69 -11.22 11.80 -15.38
CA VAL A 69 -11.55 12.88 -14.43
C VAL A 69 -12.35 12.26 -13.30
N TYR A 70 -12.06 12.67 -12.07
CA TYR A 70 -12.85 12.25 -10.92
C TYR A 70 -14.32 12.63 -11.14
N PRO A 71 -15.25 11.69 -10.90
CA PRO A 71 -16.66 12.02 -10.98
C PRO A 71 -17.03 13.05 -9.92
N GLU A 72 -18.08 13.80 -10.19
CA GLU A 72 -18.71 14.62 -9.17
C GLU A 72 -19.44 13.71 -8.18
N VAL A 73 -18.93 13.65 -6.95
CA VAL A 73 -19.55 12.87 -5.87
C VAL A 73 -20.61 13.73 -5.20
N VAL A 74 -21.87 13.42 -5.44
CA VAL A 74 -23.00 13.98 -4.69
C VAL A 74 -23.19 13.13 -3.44
N LEU A 75 -22.79 13.67 -2.28
CA LEU A 75 -23.05 13.02 -1.00
C LEU A 75 -24.57 13.04 -0.75
N GLY A 76 -25.15 11.86 -0.49
CA GLY A 76 -26.52 11.74 -0.01
C GLY A 76 -26.67 12.27 1.43
N ASP A 77 -27.88 12.15 1.98
CA ASP A 77 -28.13 12.52 3.36
C ASP A 77 -27.42 11.56 4.33
N VAL A 78 -26.29 12.03 4.88
CA VAL A 78 -25.48 11.35 5.88
C VAL A 78 -26.07 11.45 7.29
N ALA A 79 -27.10 12.28 7.52
CA ALA A 79 -27.75 12.39 8.83
C ALA A 79 -28.58 11.15 9.20
N ALA A 80 -28.99 10.34 8.22
CA ALA A 80 -29.69 9.08 8.44
C ALA A 80 -28.76 7.94 8.91
N ALA A 81 -27.44 8.12 8.84
CA ALA A 81 -26.48 7.09 9.23
C ALA A 81 -26.33 7.05 10.76
N THR A 82 -26.85 5.99 11.39
CA THR A 82 -26.64 5.73 12.82
C THR A 82 -25.32 5.00 13.04
N VAL A 83 -24.42 5.60 13.82
CA VAL A 83 -23.16 4.95 14.25
C VAL A 83 -23.30 4.54 15.71
N GLU A 84 -23.18 3.25 15.98
CA GLU A 84 -23.16 2.73 17.35
C GLU A 84 -21.77 2.96 17.95
N ARG A 85 -21.71 3.76 19.02
CA ARG A 85 -20.48 3.94 19.80
C ARG A 85 -20.48 2.94 20.96
N LEU A 86 -19.74 1.85 20.78
CA LEU A 86 -19.44 0.94 21.87
C LEU A 86 -18.58 1.68 22.91
N THR A 87 -19.11 1.79 24.12
CA THR A 87 -18.35 2.31 25.27
C THR A 87 -18.07 1.15 26.21
N TYR A 88 -16.80 1.00 26.58
CA TYR A 88 -16.37 -0.02 27.52
C TYR A 88 -15.67 0.67 28.70
N ALA A 89 -16.14 0.37 29.89
CA ALA A 89 -15.52 0.79 31.13
C ALA A 89 -14.65 -0.35 31.64
N LEU A 90 -13.35 -0.09 31.78
CA LEU A 90 -12.42 -1.07 32.34
C LEU A 90 -12.79 -1.33 33.81
N SER A 91 -13.06 -2.58 34.16
CA SER A 91 -13.34 -2.97 35.53
C SER A 91 -12.06 -3.39 36.25
N GLN A 92 -12.08 -3.37 37.59
CA GLN A 92 -10.98 -3.92 38.38
C GLN A 92 -10.78 -5.43 38.12
N ALA A 93 -11.86 -6.15 37.83
CA ALA A 93 -11.78 -7.58 37.52
C ALA A 93 -10.96 -7.86 36.24
N ASP A 94 -11.01 -6.99 35.24
CA ASP A 94 -10.22 -7.11 34.00
C ASP A 94 -8.73 -6.93 34.27
N VAL A 95 -8.39 -5.99 35.16
CA VAL A 95 -7.03 -5.78 35.64
C VAL A 95 -6.55 -7.00 36.41
N ASP A 96 -7.34 -7.49 37.35
CA ASP A 96 -6.98 -8.65 38.19
C ASP A 96 -6.80 -9.92 37.36
N ASN A 97 -7.67 -10.14 36.36
CA ASN A 97 -7.56 -11.25 35.42
C ASN A 97 -6.29 -11.17 34.57
N THR A 98 -5.93 -9.97 34.12
CA THR A 98 -4.71 -9.73 33.36
C THR A 98 -3.48 -10.00 34.22
N VAL A 99 -3.45 -9.48 35.46
CA VAL A 99 -2.37 -9.73 36.43
C VAL A 99 -2.26 -11.22 36.75
N ALA A 100 -3.37 -11.91 36.98
CA ALA A 100 -3.39 -13.36 37.22
C ALA A 100 -2.82 -14.15 36.02
N THR A 101 -3.14 -13.72 34.79
CA THR A 101 -2.62 -14.35 33.56
C THR A 101 -1.11 -14.13 33.44
N LEU A 102 -0.62 -12.91 33.69
CA LEU A 102 0.82 -12.61 33.68
C LEU A 102 1.58 -13.40 34.74
N ARG A 103 1.00 -13.58 35.94
CA ARG A 103 1.57 -14.41 37.00
C ARG A 103 1.66 -15.87 36.58
N ARG A 104 0.60 -16.43 35.97
CA ARG A 104 0.59 -17.82 35.45
C ARG A 104 1.66 -18.03 34.37
N GLN A 105 1.85 -17.06 33.46
CA GLN A 105 2.89 -17.13 32.43
C GLN A 105 4.32 -17.17 32.99
N ARG A 106 4.55 -16.56 34.16
CA ARG A 106 5.86 -16.53 34.83
C ARG A 106 6.02 -17.59 35.92
N ALA A 107 5.11 -18.56 35.99
CA ALA A 107 5.16 -19.61 37.01
C ALA A 107 6.36 -20.55 36.79
N THR A 108 6.98 -20.97 37.90
CA THR A 108 8.00 -22.02 37.93
C THR A 108 7.34 -23.32 38.38
N TYR A 109 7.57 -24.41 37.64
CA TYR A 109 7.04 -25.73 37.97
C TYR A 109 8.04 -26.53 38.80
N ALA A 110 7.55 -27.21 39.83
CA ALA A 110 8.32 -28.18 40.62
C ALA A 110 7.67 -29.56 40.51
N ALA A 111 8.48 -30.61 40.48
CA ALA A 111 7.98 -31.98 40.39
C ALA A 111 7.25 -32.38 41.68
N VAL A 112 6.08 -33.00 41.55
CA VAL A 112 5.27 -33.51 42.66
C VAL A 112 4.75 -34.91 42.34
N THR A 113 4.54 -35.74 43.35
CA THR A 113 4.11 -37.15 43.22
C THR A 113 2.61 -37.37 43.53
N ARG A 114 1.87 -36.31 43.82
CA ARG A 114 0.42 -36.36 44.03
C ARG A 114 -0.33 -36.49 42.69
N ALA A 115 -1.62 -36.84 42.76
CA ALA A 115 -2.51 -36.80 41.59
C ALA A 115 -2.53 -35.38 40.97
N ALA A 116 -2.64 -35.34 39.63
CA ALA A 116 -2.70 -34.09 38.87
C ALA A 116 -3.95 -33.29 39.24
N GLN A 117 -3.78 -31.97 39.37
CA GLN A 117 -4.82 -31.00 39.69
C GLN A 117 -4.94 -29.95 38.58
N ASN A 118 -6.03 -29.19 38.61
CA ASN A 118 -6.15 -28.01 37.76
C ASN A 118 -4.96 -27.07 38.00
N GLU A 119 -4.41 -26.52 36.91
CA GLU A 119 -3.20 -25.68 36.86
C GLU A 119 -1.85 -26.41 36.94
N ASP A 120 -1.83 -27.74 37.11
CA ASP A 120 -0.57 -28.49 37.01
C ASP A 120 -0.13 -28.63 35.54
N LYS A 121 1.19 -28.58 35.31
CA LYS A 121 1.79 -28.93 34.02
C LYS A 121 2.09 -30.41 34.00
N VAL A 122 1.40 -31.14 33.13
CA VAL A 122 1.65 -32.57 32.87
C VAL A 122 2.44 -32.74 31.58
N MET A 123 3.43 -33.62 31.61
CA MET A 123 4.12 -34.11 30.43
C MET A 123 3.56 -35.52 30.16
N ILE A 124 2.90 -35.70 29.03
CA ILE A 124 2.25 -36.96 28.66
C ILE A 124 2.62 -37.33 27.23
N ASP A 125 2.85 -38.63 27.03
CA ASP A 125 2.92 -39.25 25.71
C ASP A 125 1.53 -39.81 25.40
N PHE A 126 1.00 -39.53 24.21
CA PHE A 126 -0.35 -40.01 23.86
C PHE A 126 -0.42 -40.56 22.44
N VAL A 127 -1.35 -41.52 22.27
CA VAL A 127 -1.71 -42.13 20.99
C VAL A 127 -3.24 -42.13 20.88
N GLY A 128 -3.77 -41.19 20.11
CA GLY A 128 -5.18 -41.07 19.77
C GLY A 128 -5.56 -41.98 18.61
N LYS A 129 -6.59 -42.79 18.80
CA LYS A 129 -7.14 -43.70 17.79
C LYS A 129 -8.60 -43.36 17.54
N LEU A 130 -8.98 -43.31 16.27
CA LEU A 130 -10.38 -43.27 15.85
C LEU A 130 -10.71 -44.62 15.20
N GLU A 131 -11.70 -45.32 15.73
CA GLU A 131 -12.11 -46.67 15.25
C GLU A 131 -10.94 -47.68 15.18
N GLY A 132 -9.97 -47.54 16.09
CA GLY A 132 -8.78 -48.40 16.15
C GLY A 132 -7.63 -47.98 15.24
N VAL A 133 -7.84 -47.00 14.36
CA VAL A 133 -6.81 -46.47 13.45
C VAL A 133 -6.25 -45.15 14.01
N VAL A 134 -4.94 -45.01 13.99
CA VAL A 134 -4.26 -43.75 14.36
C VAL A 134 -4.50 -42.73 13.25
N PHE A 135 -5.03 -41.56 13.61
CA PHE A 135 -5.26 -40.48 12.67
C PHE A 135 -4.06 -39.52 12.63
N GLN A 136 -3.94 -38.75 11.55
CA GLN A 136 -2.85 -37.79 11.36
C GLN A 136 -2.87 -36.71 12.45
N GLY A 137 -1.75 -36.54 13.17
CA GLY A 137 -1.66 -35.65 14.33
C GLY A 137 -2.16 -36.27 15.65
N GLY A 138 -2.53 -37.55 15.63
CA GLY A 138 -2.99 -38.30 16.80
C GLY A 138 -1.87 -38.86 17.70
N GLU A 139 -0.60 -38.64 17.41
CA GLU A 139 0.52 -39.13 18.23
C GLU A 139 1.46 -37.98 18.61
N ALA A 140 1.83 -37.92 19.89
CA ALA A 140 2.91 -37.07 20.41
C ALA A 140 3.72 -37.82 21.47
N ARG A 141 5.04 -37.72 21.37
CA ARG A 141 6.07 -38.26 22.28
C ARG A 141 7.07 -37.15 22.60
#